data_AF-A0A2P7VJT1-F1
#
_entry.id   AF-A0A2P7VJT1-F1
#
_cell.length_a   1.000
_cell.length_b   1.000
_cell.length_c   1.000
_cell.angle_alpha   90.00
_cell.angle_beta   90.00
_cell.angle_gamma   90.00
#
_symmetry.space_group_name_H-M   'P 1'
#
loop_
_entity.id
_entity.type
_entity.pdbx_description
1 polymer ?
#
loop_
_entity_poly.entity_id
_entity_poly.type
_entity_poly.pdbx_seq_one_letter_code
_entity_poly.pdbx_strand_id
1 'polypeptide(L)'
;MRKNTFVTILTGIIALSITACGNQATPPSVPQESSSVSTATEAPYKKMFQTSVFVGDSIMEGLSYHDVLDAANVSAGAGKTAEFALEDVSELIKRNPKHVFIQLGSDDILWPTDDPLTYSYKQYAKLIDSIKKGLPEAQITLLSVTPVTVEAEKIEPRYQKINDYNKGLQVLATEKKVAFVDLSPIFVSNQDLYDKDGIHFKEKYYGLLLDFLKDHMS
;
A
#
# COMPACT_ATOMS: atom_id res chain seq x y z
N MET A 1 44.07 1.43 10.90
CA MET A 1 44.25 0.58 9.70
C MET A 1 45.40 -0.38 9.94
N ARG A 2 45.11 -1.67 10.11
CA ARG A 2 46.14 -2.73 10.21
C ARG A 2 45.88 -3.70 9.07
N LYS A 3 46.78 -3.70 8.07
CA LYS A 3 46.84 -4.66 6.98
C LYS A 3 47.50 -5.92 7.51
N ASN A 4 46.84 -7.07 7.41
CA ASN A 4 47.49 -8.37 7.54
C ASN A 4 47.45 -9.09 6.19
N THR A 5 48.64 -9.44 5.73
CA THR A 5 48.95 -10.06 4.46
C THR A 5 49.02 -11.58 4.61
N PHE A 6 48.46 -12.29 3.62
CA PHE A 6 48.65 -13.66 3.17
C PHE A 6 49.57 -14.64 3.94
N VAL A 7 49.09 -15.87 4.13
CA VAL A 7 49.87 -17.09 3.92
C VAL A 7 48.98 -18.16 3.27
N THR A 8 49.37 -18.56 2.06
CA THR A 8 48.85 -19.70 1.30
C THR A 8 49.69 -20.94 1.66
N ILE A 9 49.07 -22.07 1.98
CA ILE A 9 49.74 -23.38 1.95
C ILE A 9 48.89 -24.36 1.16
N LEU A 10 49.48 -24.83 0.06
CA LEU A 10 48.99 -25.82 -0.86
C LEU A 10 49.82 -27.09 -0.66
N THR A 11 49.21 -28.19 -0.22
CA THR A 11 49.67 -29.59 -0.36
C THR A 11 48.54 -30.47 0.20
N GLY A 12 48.07 -31.55 -0.42
CA GLY A 12 48.55 -32.27 -1.58
C GLY A 12 47.48 -33.25 -2.07
N ILE A 13 47.69 -33.71 -3.29
CA ILE A 13 46.87 -34.65 -4.04
C ILE A 13 47.18 -36.06 -3.52
N ILE A 14 46.14 -36.80 -3.11
CA ILE A 14 46.16 -38.26 -3.12
C ILE A 14 44.92 -38.70 -3.89
N ALA A 15 45.16 -39.08 -5.14
CA ALA A 15 44.20 -39.82 -5.96
C ALA A 15 44.34 -41.31 -5.63
N LEU A 16 43.25 -41.91 -5.17
CA LEU A 16 43.07 -43.36 -5.18
C LEU A 16 41.73 -43.63 -5.85
N SER A 17 41.81 -43.99 -7.13
CA SER A 17 40.71 -44.51 -7.92
C SER A 17 40.65 -46.02 -7.75
N ILE A 18 39.48 -46.53 -7.34
CA ILE A 18 39.05 -47.90 -7.60
C ILE A 18 37.61 -47.89 -8.11
N THR A 19 37.43 -48.62 -9.20
CA THR A 19 36.25 -48.67 -10.06
C THR A 19 35.16 -49.59 -9.48
N ALA A 20 33.92 -49.08 -9.61
CA ALA A 20 32.60 -49.72 -9.76
C ALA A 20 32.31 -51.16 -9.27
N CYS A 21 31.21 -51.32 -8.53
CA CYS A 21 29.94 -51.94 -8.96
C CYS A 21 29.04 -52.22 -7.75
N GLY A 22 27.79 -51.73 -7.74
CA GLY A 22 26.82 -52.08 -6.69
C GLY A 22 25.51 -51.30 -6.80
N ASN A 23 24.42 -52.05 -6.99
CA ASN A 23 23.09 -51.61 -7.39
C ASN A 23 22.26 -51.00 -6.24
N GLN A 24 21.31 -50.11 -6.63
CA GLN A 24 20.01 -49.79 -5.99
C GLN A 24 19.98 -49.07 -4.63
N ALA A 25 19.48 -47.82 -4.63
CA ALA A 25 18.12 -47.45 -4.21
C ALA A 25 18.06 -45.94 -3.92
N THR A 26 17.40 -45.18 -4.79
CA THR A 26 17.03 -43.77 -4.56
C THR A 26 15.88 -43.68 -3.53
N PRO A 27 15.96 -42.80 -2.51
CA PRO A 27 14.80 -42.47 -1.67
C PRO A 27 13.76 -41.66 -2.48
N PRO A 28 12.47 -41.70 -2.11
CA PRO A 28 11.42 -41.11 -2.92
C PRO A 28 11.42 -39.58 -2.81
N SER A 29 11.43 -38.92 -3.96
CA SER A 29 11.03 -37.52 -4.13
C SER A 29 9.54 -37.38 -3.80
N VAL A 30 9.24 -36.64 -2.72
CA VAL A 30 7.89 -36.17 -2.43
C VAL A 30 7.45 -35.22 -3.55
N PRO A 31 6.26 -35.39 -4.17
CA PRO A 31 5.75 -34.43 -5.13
C PRO A 31 5.39 -33.15 -4.36
N GLN A 32 6.14 -32.08 -4.62
CA GLN A 32 5.77 -30.75 -4.20
C GLN A 32 4.62 -30.32 -5.10
N GLU A 33 3.40 -30.41 -4.59
CA GLU A 33 2.21 -29.82 -5.21
C GLU A 33 2.52 -28.34 -5.45
N SER A 34 2.66 -27.99 -6.74
CA SER A 34 2.66 -26.61 -7.16
C SER A 34 1.24 -26.09 -6.96
N SER A 35 0.98 -25.48 -5.82
CA SER A 35 -0.10 -24.51 -5.67
C SER A 35 0.24 -23.33 -6.58
N SER A 36 -0.20 -23.45 -7.84
CA SER A 36 -0.24 -22.34 -8.79
C SER A 36 -1.26 -21.32 -8.27
N VAL A 37 -0.82 -20.46 -7.36
CA VAL A 37 -1.53 -19.22 -7.07
C VAL A 37 -1.33 -18.32 -8.28
N SER A 38 -2.44 -18.14 -8.99
CA SER A 38 -2.63 -17.35 -10.20
C SER A 38 -1.88 -16.02 -10.22
N THR A 39 -0.81 -15.95 -11.02
CA THR A 39 -0.09 -14.73 -11.44
C THR A 39 -0.80 -14.01 -12.60
N ALA A 40 -2.13 -13.90 -12.58
CA ALA A 40 -2.94 -13.41 -13.71
C ALA A 40 -3.57 -12.02 -13.53
N THR A 41 -3.20 -11.25 -12.50
CA THR A 41 -3.94 -10.05 -12.07
C THR A 41 -3.22 -8.70 -12.18
N GLU A 42 -1.94 -8.62 -12.56
CA GLU A 42 -1.21 -7.33 -12.60
C GLU A 42 -1.54 -6.46 -13.83
N ALA A 43 -1.49 -7.03 -15.04
CA ALA A 43 -1.81 -6.32 -16.28
C ALA A 43 -3.25 -5.72 -16.36
N PRO A 44 -4.32 -6.35 -15.82
CA PRO A 44 -5.66 -5.77 -15.90
C PRO A 44 -5.83 -4.50 -15.06
N TYR A 45 -5.18 -4.38 -13.89
CA TYR A 45 -5.39 -3.23 -13.00
C TYR A 45 -4.77 -1.94 -13.55
N LYS A 46 -3.54 -1.99 -14.06
CA LYS A 46 -2.89 -0.84 -14.71
C LYS A 46 -3.77 -0.25 -15.80
N LYS A 47 -4.35 -1.10 -16.65
CA LYS A 47 -5.28 -0.67 -17.71
C LYS A 47 -6.61 -0.15 -17.15
N MET A 48 -7.17 -0.81 -16.15
CA MET A 48 -8.45 -0.44 -15.55
C MET A 48 -8.38 0.94 -14.89
N PHE A 49 -7.31 1.21 -14.14
CA PHE A 49 -7.09 2.45 -13.40
C PHE A 49 -6.18 3.45 -14.12
N GLN A 50 -5.93 3.27 -15.43
CA GLN A 50 -4.99 4.09 -16.19
C GLN A 50 -5.33 5.60 -16.17
N THR A 51 -6.60 5.95 -15.99
CA THR A 51 -7.08 7.35 -15.90
C THR A 51 -7.30 7.83 -14.47
N SER A 52 -6.86 7.06 -13.47
CA SER A 52 -7.05 7.35 -12.06
C SER A 52 -5.72 7.67 -11.40
N VAL A 53 -5.73 8.54 -10.39
CA VAL A 53 -4.57 8.75 -9.52
C VAL A 53 -4.98 8.51 -8.06
N PHE A 54 -4.15 7.74 -7.36
CA PHE A 54 -4.27 7.43 -5.95
C PHE A 54 -3.38 8.37 -5.15
N VAL A 55 -3.99 9.28 -4.40
CA VAL A 55 -3.32 10.20 -3.48
C VAL A 55 -3.33 9.58 -2.09
N GLY A 56 -2.18 9.51 -1.42
CA GLY A 56 -2.15 8.94 -0.08
C GLY A 56 -0.82 8.98 0.65
N ASP A 57 -0.73 8.21 1.72
CA ASP A 57 0.47 8.02 2.53
C ASP A 57 1.26 6.76 2.09
N SER A 58 2.13 6.23 2.95
CA SER A 58 2.92 5.02 2.66
C SER A 58 2.05 3.80 2.35
N ILE A 59 0.80 3.75 2.81
CA ILE A 59 -0.13 2.67 2.46
C ILE A 59 -0.39 2.72 0.95
N MET A 60 -0.70 3.89 0.38
CA MET A 60 -0.96 4.03 -1.05
C MET A 60 0.31 3.98 -1.92
N GLU A 61 1.47 4.33 -1.39
CA GLU A 61 2.75 4.11 -2.07
C GLU A 61 2.94 2.63 -2.46
N GLY A 62 2.43 1.72 -1.62
CA GLY A 62 2.40 0.29 -1.83
C GLY A 62 1.82 -0.18 -3.18
N LEU A 63 0.88 0.57 -3.77
CA LEU A 63 0.32 0.26 -5.10
C LEU A 63 1.40 0.26 -6.19
N SER A 64 2.35 1.19 -6.10
CA SER A 64 3.48 1.26 -7.04
C SER A 64 4.69 0.45 -6.58
N TYR A 65 4.92 0.35 -5.27
CA TYR A 65 6.01 -0.43 -4.69
C TYR A 65 5.89 -1.93 -5.03
N HIS A 66 4.67 -2.46 -5.04
CA HIS A 66 4.37 -3.83 -5.43
C HIS A 66 4.09 -4.01 -6.94
N ASP A 67 4.38 -3.00 -7.77
CA ASP A 67 4.13 -2.99 -9.23
C ASP A 67 2.67 -3.27 -9.65
N VAL A 68 1.70 -3.05 -8.75
CA VAL A 68 0.27 -3.25 -9.01
C VAL A 68 -0.29 -2.17 -9.92
N LEU A 69 0.16 -0.92 -9.75
CA LEU A 69 -0.13 0.22 -10.61
C LEU A 69 1.15 0.94 -11.04
N ASP A 70 1.09 1.63 -12.17
CA ASP A 70 2.21 2.47 -12.62
C ASP A 70 2.42 3.65 -11.66
N ALA A 71 3.67 4.07 -11.45
CA ALA A 71 4.00 5.20 -10.57
C ALA A 71 3.30 6.51 -10.99
N ALA A 72 2.95 6.66 -12.27
CA ALA A 72 2.16 7.81 -12.75
C ALA A 72 0.75 7.86 -12.13
N ASN A 73 0.19 6.73 -11.73
CA ASN A 73 -1.12 6.60 -11.09
C ASN A 73 -1.06 6.71 -9.56
N VAL A 74 0.12 6.93 -8.98
CA VAL A 74 0.30 7.06 -7.52
C VAL A 74 0.93 8.42 -7.19
N SER A 75 0.29 9.16 -6.28
CA SER A 75 0.77 10.43 -5.74
C SER A 75 0.77 10.31 -4.21
N ALA A 76 1.67 9.47 -3.72
CA ALA A 76 1.73 9.07 -2.32
C ALA A 76 3.17 9.02 -1.82
N GLY A 77 3.35 9.00 -0.49
CA GLY A 77 4.67 8.87 0.13
C GLY A 77 4.59 8.71 1.65
N ALA A 78 5.68 8.25 2.25
CA ALA A 78 5.73 8.05 3.70
C ALA A 78 5.52 9.36 4.50
N GLY A 79 4.70 9.30 5.56
CA GLY A 79 4.43 10.45 6.42
C GLY A 79 3.47 11.48 5.81
N LYS A 80 2.84 11.18 4.67
CA LYS A 80 1.99 12.14 3.95
C LYS A 80 0.69 12.36 4.72
N THR A 81 0.44 13.61 5.07
CA THR A 81 -0.84 14.07 5.62
C THR A 81 -1.66 14.81 4.56
N ALA A 82 -2.91 15.14 4.87
CA ALA A 82 -3.72 16.04 4.04
C ALA A 82 -3.08 17.42 3.86
N GLU A 83 -2.29 17.90 4.83
CA GLU A 83 -1.50 19.12 4.69
C GLU A 83 -0.41 18.97 3.64
N PHE A 84 0.42 17.93 3.76
CA PHE A 84 1.52 17.72 2.81
C PHE A 84 1.04 17.36 1.42
N ALA A 85 -0.13 16.72 1.28
CA ALA A 85 -0.72 16.41 -0.02
C ALA A 85 -1.12 17.66 -0.83
N LEU A 86 -1.34 18.81 -0.17
CA LEU A 86 -1.60 20.08 -0.85
C LEU A 86 -0.44 20.51 -1.75
N GLU A 87 0.79 20.17 -1.38
CA GLU A 87 2.00 20.55 -2.12
C GLU A 87 2.06 19.85 -3.49
N ASP A 88 1.46 18.67 -3.62
CA ASP A 88 1.49 17.85 -4.83
C ASP A 88 0.35 18.16 -5.80
N VAL A 89 -0.63 18.98 -5.41
CA VAL A 89 -1.84 19.25 -6.21
C VAL A 89 -1.49 19.78 -7.60
N SER A 90 -0.46 20.62 -7.71
CA SER A 90 -0.03 21.15 -9.00
C SER A 90 0.46 20.04 -9.95
N GLU A 91 1.18 19.04 -9.45
CA GLU A 91 1.62 17.90 -10.24
C GLU A 91 0.47 16.94 -10.55
N LEU A 92 -0.43 16.71 -9.58
CA LEU A 92 -1.65 15.93 -9.80
C LEU A 92 -2.50 16.51 -10.94
N ILE A 93 -2.68 17.83 -10.99
CA ILE A 93 -3.43 18.51 -12.06
C ILE A 93 -2.80 18.25 -13.44
N LYS A 94 -1.46 18.28 -13.54
CA LYS A 94 -0.75 18.02 -14.81
C LYS A 94 -0.98 16.60 -15.34
N ARG A 95 -1.22 15.63 -14.44
CA ARG A 95 -1.56 14.25 -14.82
C ARG A 95 -2.97 14.13 -15.42
N ASN A 96 -3.82 15.14 -15.21
CA ASN A 96 -5.19 15.22 -15.73
C ASN A 96 -6.03 13.93 -15.55
N PRO A 97 -6.09 13.37 -14.32
CA PRO A 97 -6.87 12.16 -14.08
C PRO A 97 -8.37 12.42 -14.23
N LYS A 98 -9.11 11.38 -14.63
CA LYS A 98 -10.57 11.36 -14.58
C LYS A 98 -11.10 11.06 -13.17
N HIS A 99 -10.33 10.33 -12.38
CA HIS A 99 -10.68 9.95 -11.01
C HIS A 99 -9.51 10.17 -10.07
N VAL A 100 -9.75 10.80 -8.93
CA VAL A 100 -8.80 10.90 -7.82
C VAL A 100 -9.34 10.12 -6.63
N PHE A 101 -8.64 9.04 -6.25
CA PHE A 101 -8.87 8.34 -4.99
C PHE A 101 -7.96 8.95 -3.94
N ILE A 102 -8.48 9.26 -2.76
CA ILE A 102 -7.67 9.84 -1.67
C ILE A 102 -7.78 8.94 -0.45
N GLN A 103 -6.66 8.39 -0.01
CA GLN A 103 -6.53 7.69 1.27
C GLN A 103 -5.43 8.33 2.10
N LEU A 104 -5.84 9.20 3.01
CA LEU A 104 -4.99 9.90 3.95
C LEU A 104 -5.66 9.86 5.32
N GLY A 105 -4.87 9.89 6.38
CA GLY A 105 -5.37 9.95 7.74
C GLY A 105 -4.56 9.16 8.75
N SER A 106 -3.81 8.14 8.30
CA SER A 106 -2.98 7.32 9.18
C SER A 106 -1.92 8.20 9.86
N ASP A 107 -1.29 9.09 9.08
CA ASP A 107 -0.33 10.07 9.60
C ASP A 107 -1.02 11.33 10.17
N ASP A 108 -2.18 11.73 9.65
CA ASP A 108 -2.90 12.90 10.15
C ASP A 108 -3.41 12.74 11.59
N ILE A 109 -3.87 11.54 11.96
CA ILE A 109 -4.30 11.22 13.34
C ILE A 109 -3.13 11.38 14.33
N LEU A 110 -1.90 11.23 13.83
CA LEU A 110 -0.67 11.35 14.62
C LEU A 110 -0.07 12.76 14.62
N TRP A 111 -0.70 13.71 13.92
CA TRP A 111 -0.17 15.06 13.77
C TRP A 111 0.05 15.74 15.14
N PRO A 112 1.20 16.40 15.36
CA PRO A 112 1.56 16.94 16.67
C PRO A 112 0.84 18.26 16.96
N THR A 113 -0.47 18.19 17.14
CA THR A 113 -1.35 19.31 17.52
C THR A 113 -2.36 18.84 18.57
N ASP A 114 -3.00 19.79 19.25
CA ASP A 114 -3.95 19.48 20.33
C ASP A 114 -5.21 18.73 19.83
N ASP A 115 -5.65 19.02 18.61
CA ASP A 115 -6.79 18.35 17.96
C ASP A 115 -6.44 17.93 16.52
N PRO A 116 -5.77 16.78 16.34
CA PRO A 116 -5.29 16.32 15.03
C PRO A 116 -6.43 15.98 14.07
N LEU A 117 -7.57 15.50 14.56
CA LEU A 117 -8.71 15.12 13.71
C LEU A 117 -9.32 16.38 13.08
N THR A 118 -9.67 17.38 13.88
CA THR A 118 -10.22 18.65 13.37
C THR A 118 -9.22 19.38 12.47
N TYR A 119 -7.94 19.35 12.84
CA TYR A 119 -6.88 19.91 12.01
C TYR A 119 -6.85 19.25 10.62
N SER A 120 -6.83 17.92 10.61
CA SER A 120 -6.82 17.13 9.38
C SER A 120 -8.01 17.44 8.50
N TYR A 121 -9.25 17.39 9.01
CA TYR A 121 -10.44 17.65 8.18
C TYR A 121 -10.39 19.02 7.51
N LYS A 122 -9.83 20.04 8.18
CA LYS A 122 -9.62 21.36 7.58
C LYS A 122 -8.64 21.33 6.41
N GLN A 123 -7.54 20.57 6.51
CA GLN A 123 -6.58 20.43 5.42
C GLN A 123 -7.14 19.58 4.29
N TYR A 124 -7.83 18.50 4.63
CA TYR A 124 -8.53 17.63 3.70
C TYR A 124 -9.59 18.40 2.89
N ALA A 125 -10.35 19.29 3.55
CA ALA A 125 -11.29 20.18 2.88
C ALA A 125 -10.60 21.09 1.84
N LYS A 126 -9.44 21.67 2.19
CA LYS A 126 -8.64 22.49 1.25
C LYS A 126 -8.09 21.66 0.09
N LEU A 127 -7.67 20.42 0.38
CA LEU A 127 -7.14 19.50 -0.62
C LEU A 127 -8.21 19.20 -1.67
N ILE A 128 -9.40 18.81 -1.23
CA ILE A 128 -10.56 18.57 -2.11
C ILE A 128 -10.88 19.82 -2.93
N ASP A 129 -10.97 21.00 -2.31
CA ASP A 129 -11.28 22.25 -3.01
C ASP A 129 -10.22 22.60 -4.07
N SER A 130 -8.94 22.39 -3.75
CA SER A 130 -7.82 22.68 -4.65
C SER A 130 -7.81 21.73 -5.85
N ILE A 131 -8.10 20.44 -5.62
CA ILE A 131 -8.24 19.44 -6.69
C ILE A 131 -9.43 19.79 -7.59
N LYS A 132 -10.62 20.05 -7.02
CA LYS A 132 -11.81 20.44 -7.79
C LYS A 132 -11.60 21.70 -8.63
N LYS A 133 -10.85 22.67 -8.10
CA LYS A 133 -10.54 23.90 -8.84
C LYS A 133 -9.66 23.63 -10.08
N GLY A 134 -8.68 22.73 -9.96
CA GLY A 134 -7.77 22.40 -11.06
C GLY A 134 -8.31 21.33 -12.02
N LEU A 135 -9.19 20.46 -11.53
CA LEU A 135 -9.76 19.31 -12.24
C LEU A 135 -11.29 19.30 -12.02
N PRO A 136 -12.04 20.26 -12.59
CA PRO A 136 -13.48 20.41 -12.30
C PRO A 136 -14.33 19.22 -12.73
N GLU A 137 -13.88 18.44 -13.72
CA GLU A 137 -14.56 17.25 -14.23
C GLU A 137 -14.09 15.95 -13.58
N ALA A 138 -13.05 15.98 -12.72
CA ALA A 138 -12.55 14.79 -12.08
C ALA A 138 -13.49 14.34 -10.95
N GLN A 139 -13.78 13.05 -10.92
CA GLN A 139 -14.44 12.43 -9.77
C GLN A 139 -13.44 12.32 -8.62
N ILE A 140 -13.89 12.60 -7.39
CA ILE A 140 -13.09 12.44 -6.18
C ILE A 140 -13.80 11.43 -5.29
N THR A 141 -13.05 10.43 -4.83
CA THR A 141 -13.52 9.44 -3.86
C THR A 141 -12.57 9.40 -2.67
N LEU A 142 -13.11 9.66 -1.49
CA LEU A 142 -12.38 9.47 -0.24
C LEU A 142 -12.46 8.01 0.17
N LEU A 143 -11.33 7.45 0.57
CA LEU A 143 -11.23 6.10 1.09
C LEU A 143 -11.07 6.18 2.62
N SER A 144 -11.79 5.34 3.36
CA SER A 144 -11.60 5.23 4.80
C SER A 144 -10.13 4.89 5.13
N VAL A 145 -9.61 5.46 6.22
CA VAL A 145 -8.36 4.99 6.82
C VAL A 145 -8.54 3.53 7.22
N THR A 146 -7.59 2.70 6.85
CA THR A 146 -7.62 1.26 7.12
C THR A 146 -7.42 1.00 8.61
N PRO A 147 -8.03 -0.07 9.16
CA PRO A 147 -7.71 -0.50 10.51
C PRO A 147 -6.23 -0.87 10.63
N VAL A 148 -5.72 -0.83 11.87
CA VAL A 148 -4.41 -1.37 12.23
C VAL A 148 -4.61 -2.58 13.15
N THR A 149 -3.55 -3.37 13.36
CA THR A 149 -3.60 -4.49 14.31
C THR A 149 -3.74 -4.01 15.76
N VAL A 150 -4.26 -4.88 16.63
CA VAL A 150 -4.37 -4.60 18.07
C VAL A 150 -2.99 -4.33 18.70
N GLU A 151 -1.94 -4.98 18.21
CA GLU A 151 -0.57 -4.75 18.63
C GLU A 151 -0.09 -3.34 18.26
N ALA A 152 -0.41 -2.88 17.05
CA ALA A 152 -0.11 -1.52 16.61
C ALA A 152 -0.88 -0.47 17.44
N GLU A 153 -2.15 -0.70 17.78
CA GLU A 153 -2.92 0.20 18.66
C GLU A 153 -2.33 0.26 20.09
N LYS A 154 -1.76 -0.84 20.60
CA LYS A 154 -1.09 -0.82 21.91
C LYS A 154 0.18 0.03 21.90
N ILE A 155 0.91 0.01 20.79
CA ILE A 155 2.13 0.80 20.61
C ILE A 155 1.79 2.27 20.38
N GLU A 156 0.77 2.53 19.55
CA GLU A 156 0.30 3.87 19.22
C GLU A 156 -1.22 3.98 19.48
N PRO A 157 -1.63 4.33 20.71
CA PRO A 157 -3.05 4.39 21.10
C PRO A 157 -3.89 5.40 20.32
N ARG A 158 -3.28 6.37 19.63
CA ARG A 158 -4.04 7.32 18.81
C ARG A 158 -4.77 6.64 17.66
N TYR A 159 -4.31 5.48 17.19
CA TYR A 159 -5.01 4.70 16.16
C TYR A 159 -6.39 4.18 16.59
N GLN A 160 -6.69 4.12 17.89
CA GLN A 160 -8.05 3.82 18.37
C GLN A 160 -9.08 4.84 17.87
N LYS A 161 -8.64 6.03 17.43
CA LYS A 161 -9.48 7.07 16.86
C LYS A 161 -9.82 6.87 15.38
N ILE A 162 -9.26 5.86 14.69
CA ILE A 162 -9.48 5.63 13.24
C ILE A 162 -10.98 5.57 12.90
N ASN A 163 -11.78 4.85 13.69
CA ASN A 163 -13.22 4.73 13.44
C ASN A 163 -13.95 6.07 13.54
N ASP A 164 -13.61 6.90 14.53
CA ASP A 164 -14.20 8.23 14.66
C ASP A 164 -13.67 9.19 13.59
N TYR A 165 -12.42 9.00 13.18
CA TYR A 165 -11.83 9.74 12.07
C TYR A 165 -12.56 9.47 10.75
N ASN A 166 -12.84 8.21 10.46
CA ASN A 166 -13.58 7.79 9.26
C ASN A 166 -15.01 8.34 9.22
N LYS A 167 -15.69 8.43 10.36
CA LYS A 167 -17.00 9.10 10.44
C LYS A 167 -16.90 10.58 10.06
N GLY A 168 -15.86 11.28 10.54
CA GLY A 168 -15.61 12.67 10.16
C GLY A 168 -15.30 12.84 8.68
N LEU A 169 -14.50 11.94 8.09
CA LEU A 169 -14.26 11.92 6.64
C LEU A 169 -15.54 11.69 5.84
N GLN A 170 -16.44 10.81 6.29
CA GLN A 170 -17.73 10.59 5.64
C GLN A 170 -18.63 11.84 5.67
N VAL A 171 -18.66 12.55 6.81
CA VAL A 171 -19.36 13.84 6.92
C VAL A 171 -18.74 14.86 5.97
N LEU A 172 -17.40 15.00 5.98
CA LEU A 172 -16.70 15.91 5.08
C LEU A 172 -16.95 15.59 3.60
N ALA A 173 -16.96 14.31 3.22
CA ALA A 173 -17.27 13.89 1.85
C ALA A 173 -18.66 14.34 1.42
N THR A 174 -19.65 14.21 2.32
CA THR A 174 -21.02 14.68 2.11
C THR A 174 -21.07 16.20 1.92
N GLU A 175 -20.43 16.95 2.81
CA GLU A 175 -20.36 18.43 2.74
C GLU A 175 -19.69 18.91 1.45
N LYS A 176 -18.59 18.25 1.06
CA LYS A 176 -17.84 18.56 -0.15
C LYS A 176 -18.46 18.00 -1.41
N LYS A 177 -19.54 17.20 -1.34
CA LYS A 177 -20.17 16.53 -2.48
C LYS A 177 -19.14 15.72 -3.27
N VAL A 178 -18.46 14.82 -2.58
CA VAL A 178 -17.55 13.80 -3.14
C VAL A 178 -17.96 12.44 -2.61
N ALA A 179 -17.53 11.36 -3.27
CA ALA A 179 -17.85 10.02 -2.80
C ALA A 179 -17.00 9.67 -1.56
N PHE A 180 -17.52 8.78 -0.73
CA PHE A 180 -16.79 8.12 0.35
C PHE A 180 -16.99 6.62 0.22
N VAL A 181 -15.91 5.86 0.30
CA VAL A 181 -15.91 4.40 0.26
C VAL A 181 -15.31 3.87 1.56
N ASP A 182 -16.10 3.06 2.27
CA ASP A 182 -15.65 2.33 3.45
C ASP A 182 -14.93 1.04 3.03
N LEU A 183 -13.65 0.95 3.37
CA LEU A 183 -12.79 -0.20 3.09
C LEU A 183 -12.89 -1.29 4.16
N SER A 184 -13.62 -1.05 5.27
CA SER A 184 -13.78 -2.03 6.35
C SER A 184 -14.20 -3.44 5.89
N PRO A 185 -15.04 -3.64 4.83
CA PRO A 185 -15.41 -4.98 4.39
C PRO A 185 -14.24 -5.85 3.92
N ILE A 186 -13.16 -5.23 3.39
CA ILE A 186 -11.95 -5.96 2.94
C ILE A 186 -11.34 -6.76 4.10
N PHE A 187 -11.36 -6.19 5.31
CA PHE A 187 -10.73 -6.74 6.51
C PHE A 187 -11.59 -7.76 7.25
N VAL A 188 -12.91 -7.77 7.02
CA VAL A 188 -13.81 -8.77 7.58
C VAL A 188 -13.69 -10.10 6.84
N SER A 189 -13.55 -10.04 5.51
CA SER A 189 -13.54 -11.23 4.65
C SER A 189 -12.16 -11.84 4.44
N ASN A 190 -11.08 -11.17 4.86
CA ASN A 190 -9.72 -11.60 4.58
C ASN A 190 -8.86 -11.57 5.84
N GLN A 191 -8.11 -12.66 6.04
CA GLN A 191 -7.10 -12.75 7.09
C GLN A 191 -5.70 -12.58 6.50
N ASP A 192 -4.75 -12.24 7.37
CA ASP A 192 -3.31 -12.16 7.07
C ASP A 192 -2.92 -11.13 5.98
N LEU A 193 -3.53 -9.94 6.04
CA LEU A 193 -3.24 -8.84 5.09
C LEU A 193 -2.07 -7.96 5.50
N TYR A 194 -1.82 -7.83 6.81
CA TYR A 194 -0.82 -6.91 7.35
C TYR A 194 0.60 -7.41 7.15
N ASP A 195 1.54 -6.47 7.00
CA ASP A 195 2.96 -6.72 7.22
C ASP A 195 3.29 -6.74 8.73
N LYS A 196 4.56 -6.94 9.08
CA LYS A 196 5.04 -7.20 10.44
C LYS A 196 4.73 -6.07 11.44
N ASP A 197 4.60 -4.84 10.97
CA ASP A 197 4.30 -3.70 11.83
C ASP A 197 2.81 -3.56 12.18
N GLY A 198 1.94 -4.30 11.49
CA GLY A 198 0.51 -4.24 11.70
C GLY A 198 -0.15 -2.93 11.29
N ILE A 199 0.53 -2.11 10.48
CA ILE A 199 0.06 -0.84 9.91
C ILE A 199 0.07 -0.92 8.39
N HIS A 200 1.17 -1.41 7.80
CA HIS A 200 1.31 -1.61 6.36
C HIS A 200 0.79 -2.98 5.93
N PHE A 201 0.69 -3.18 4.62
CA PHE A 201 0.06 -4.35 4.02
C PHE A 201 0.98 -5.11 3.07
N LYS A 202 0.75 -6.42 2.98
CA LYS A 202 1.33 -7.28 1.95
C LYS A 202 0.69 -6.98 0.58
N GLU A 203 1.39 -7.34 -0.48
CA GLU A 203 0.94 -7.23 -1.88
C GLU A 203 -0.54 -7.64 -2.09
N LYS A 204 -0.97 -8.75 -1.47
CA LYS A 204 -2.33 -9.28 -1.56
C LYS A 204 -3.43 -8.23 -1.27
N TYR A 205 -3.20 -7.32 -0.33
CA TYR A 205 -4.15 -6.26 0.01
C TYR A 205 -4.45 -5.35 -1.19
N TYR A 206 -3.42 -5.00 -1.97
CA TYR A 206 -3.56 -4.06 -3.07
C TYR A 206 -4.41 -4.60 -4.21
N GLY A 207 -4.33 -5.90 -4.49
CA GLY A 207 -5.25 -6.55 -5.42
C GLY A 207 -6.70 -6.49 -4.92
N LEU A 208 -6.93 -6.78 -3.63
CA LEU A 208 -8.27 -6.72 -3.02
C LEU A 208 -8.84 -5.29 -3.00
N LEU A 209 -8.00 -4.29 -2.73
CA LEU A 209 -8.37 -2.88 -2.79
C LEU A 209 -8.88 -2.51 -4.17
N LEU A 210 -8.13 -2.83 -5.23
CA LEU A 210 -8.53 -2.49 -6.60
C LEU A 210 -9.75 -3.27 -7.07
N ASP A 211 -9.87 -4.53 -6.68
CA ASP A 211 -11.09 -5.32 -6.91
C ASP A 211 -12.31 -4.72 -6.23
N PHE A 212 -12.14 -4.16 -5.03
CA PHE A 212 -13.21 -3.49 -4.30
C PHE A 212 -13.59 -2.15 -4.96
N LEU A 213 -12.60 -1.40 -5.46
CA LEU A 213 -12.81 -0.08 -6.04
C LEU A 213 -13.33 -0.09 -7.48
N LYS A 214 -13.24 -1.20 -8.22
CA LYS A 214 -13.70 -1.26 -9.62
C LYS A 214 -15.19 -0.94 -9.78
N ASP A 215 -15.99 -1.28 -8.77
CA ASP A 215 -17.44 -1.01 -8.74
C ASP A 215 -17.77 0.45 -8.38
N HIS A 216 -16.74 1.26 -8.08
CA HIS A 216 -16.83 2.67 -7.71
C HIS A 216 -16.16 3.61 -8.73
N MET A 217 -15.87 3.11 -9.95
CA MET A 217 -15.20 3.87 -11.02
C MET A 217 -16.16 4.62 -11.97
N SER A 218 -17.47 4.55 -11.73
CA SER A 218 -18.53 5.11 -12.59
C SER A 218 -19.08 6.44 -12.10
#